data_AF-A0A8H8N984-F1
#
_entry.id   AF-A0A8H8N984-F1
#
_cell.length_a   1.000
_cell.length_b   1.000
_cell.length_c   1.000
_cell.angle_alpha   90.00
_cell.angle_beta   90.00
_cell.angle_gamma   90.00
#
_symmetry.space_group_name_H-M   'P 1'
#
loop_
_entity.id
_entity.type
_entity.pdbx_description
1 polymer ?
#
loop_
_entity_poly.entity_id
_entity_poly.type
_entity_poly.pdbx_seq_one_letter_code
_entity_poly.pdbx_strand_id
1 'polypeptide(L)'
;MSDFPFGKYVKLLYIPNLPEGIPEYGGMYASMPDDVGEPVQLGPLRPRGDQDKQKWMFLTRDTGNGVNILGYIRADDGVLPPDVGPAWTNNEPDPDSPITTAMLAQASSYDMNIQRPYENGWIISIQPTDPYTKLGVTRYIGAPNQTNVVGIAGVPVVPNESFPGWFATRD
;
A
#
# COMPACT_ATOMS: atom_id res chain seq x y z
N MET A 1 -19.74 -6.34 6.91
CA MET A 1 -18.83 -5.91 5.81
C MET A 1 -18.14 -4.65 6.29
N SER A 2 -16.81 -4.53 6.18
CA SER A 2 -16.09 -3.36 6.71
C SER A 2 -16.40 -2.10 5.89
N ASP A 3 -16.68 -0.96 6.53
CA ASP A 3 -16.94 0.36 5.91
C ASP A 3 -15.71 1.01 5.22
N PHE A 4 -14.76 0.18 4.80
CA PHE A 4 -13.54 0.63 4.15
C PHE A 4 -13.86 1.33 2.83
N PRO A 5 -13.26 2.49 2.52
CA PRO A 5 -13.70 3.35 1.44
C PRO A 5 -13.15 2.91 0.08
N PHE A 6 -13.51 1.69 -0.36
CA PHE A 6 -13.16 1.21 -1.69
C PHE A 6 -13.67 2.16 -2.78
N GLY A 7 -12.87 2.36 -3.82
CA GLY A 7 -13.17 3.30 -4.90
C GLY A 7 -13.15 4.78 -4.48
N LYS A 8 -12.59 5.10 -3.31
CA LYS A 8 -12.30 6.47 -2.86
C LYS A 8 -10.80 6.62 -2.60
N TYR A 9 -10.33 7.86 -2.67
CA TYR A 9 -8.95 8.19 -2.34
C TYR A 9 -8.72 8.15 -0.83
N VAL A 10 -7.57 7.61 -0.46
CA VAL A 10 -7.02 7.57 0.89
C VAL A 10 -5.55 7.97 0.87
N LYS A 11 -5.05 8.45 2.00
CA LYS A 11 -3.60 8.57 2.24
C LYS A 11 -3.14 7.41 3.09
N LEU A 12 -1.96 6.89 2.79
CA LEU A 12 -1.37 5.73 3.48
C LEU A 12 -0.19 6.18 4.32
N LEU A 13 -0.43 6.30 5.63
CA LEU A 13 0.61 6.55 6.62
C LEU A 13 1.25 5.22 7.01
N TYR A 14 2.57 5.11 6.86
CA TYR A 14 3.34 3.92 7.21
C TYR A 14 3.37 3.70 8.73
N ILE A 15 3.14 2.46 9.14
CA ILE A 15 3.30 1.97 10.52
C ILE A 15 4.40 0.91 10.50
N PRO A 16 5.59 1.16 11.10
CA PRO A 16 6.69 0.21 11.04
C PRO A 16 6.40 -1.09 11.78
N ASN A 17 5.73 -0.98 12.93
CA ASN A 17 5.46 -2.11 13.83
C ASN A 17 3.99 -2.09 14.27
N LEU A 18 3.16 -2.94 13.68
CA LEU A 18 1.89 -3.32 14.28
C LEU A 18 2.12 -4.41 15.33
N PRO A 19 1.44 -4.36 16.49
CA PRO A 19 0.35 -3.46 16.86
C PRO A 19 0.78 -2.20 17.65
N GLU A 20 2.05 -1.77 17.65
CA GLU A 20 2.59 -0.69 18.51
C GLU A 20 1.87 0.67 18.35
N GLY A 21 1.06 0.85 17.32
CA GLY A 21 0.11 1.94 17.17
C GLY A 21 0.42 2.87 16.01
N ILE A 22 -0.47 3.83 15.75
CA ILE A 22 -0.29 4.84 14.71
C ILE A 22 0.76 5.86 15.20
N PRO A 23 1.80 6.20 14.41
CA PRO A 23 2.78 7.21 14.83
C PRO A 23 2.12 8.54 15.19
N GLU A 24 2.42 9.08 16.37
CA GLU A 24 1.78 10.32 16.87
C GLU A 24 2.23 11.58 16.11
N TYR A 25 3.46 11.60 15.58
CA TYR A 25 4.03 12.74 14.84
C TYR A 25 5.02 12.27 13.75
N GLY A 26 5.21 13.10 12.71
CA GLY A 26 6.29 12.90 11.73
C GLY A 26 6.11 11.70 10.79
N GLY A 27 4.86 11.31 10.54
CA GLY A 27 4.51 10.14 9.76
C GLY A 27 4.99 10.18 8.29
N MET A 28 5.39 9.02 7.78
CA MET A 28 5.84 8.82 6.40
C MET A 28 4.68 8.25 5.57
N TYR A 29 4.32 8.94 4.50
CA TYR A 29 3.25 8.57 3.59
C TYR A 29 3.81 7.95 2.32
N ALA A 30 3.12 6.92 1.80
CA ALA A 30 3.42 6.40 0.47
C ALA A 30 3.16 7.49 -0.58
N SER A 31 4.13 7.70 -1.46
CA SER A 31 4.13 8.73 -2.49
C SER A 31 4.45 8.12 -3.85
N MET A 32 3.69 8.53 -4.85
CA MET A 32 4.02 8.26 -6.25
C MET A 32 5.44 8.77 -6.56
N PRO A 33 6.25 7.97 -7.28
CA PRO A 33 7.42 8.50 -7.95
C PRO A 33 7.01 9.43 -9.10
N ASP A 34 7.99 10.13 -9.66
CA ASP A 34 7.76 11.03 -10.80
C ASP A 34 7.53 10.26 -12.11
N ASP A 35 8.18 9.11 -12.27
CA ASP A 35 8.12 8.27 -13.47
C ASP A 35 7.54 6.88 -13.18
N VAL A 36 6.84 6.30 -14.18
CA VAL A 36 6.33 4.93 -14.11
C VAL A 36 7.49 3.93 -14.21
N GLY A 37 7.46 2.88 -13.40
CA GLY A 37 8.54 1.89 -13.29
C GLY A 37 9.48 2.16 -12.11
N GLU A 38 9.44 3.37 -11.55
CA GLU A 38 10.25 3.74 -10.41
C GLU A 38 9.65 3.25 -9.07
N PRO A 39 10.48 3.11 -8.02
CA PRO A 39 10.01 2.70 -6.69
C PRO A 39 9.08 3.73 -6.05
N VAL A 40 8.03 3.25 -5.40
CA VAL A 40 7.14 4.05 -4.56
C VAL A 40 7.92 4.56 -3.36
N GLN A 41 7.85 5.85 -3.11
CA GLN A 41 8.64 6.51 -2.06
C GLN A 41 7.85 6.62 -0.76
N LEU A 42 8.55 6.70 0.36
CA LEU A 42 8.03 7.11 1.66
C LEU A 42 8.55 8.51 1.97
N GLY A 43 7.65 9.42 2.32
CA GLY A 43 8.03 10.80 2.66
C GLY A 43 7.03 11.47 3.58
N PRO A 44 7.39 12.62 4.19
CA PRO A 44 6.47 13.37 5.02
C PRO A 44 5.25 13.85 4.22
N LEU A 45 4.20 14.26 4.92
CA LEU A 45 3.03 14.87 4.28
C LEU A 45 3.47 16.07 3.42
N ARG A 46 3.12 16.05 2.14
CA ARG A 46 3.48 17.12 1.20
C ARG A 46 2.64 18.39 1.42
N PRO A 47 3.11 19.57 0.97
CA PRO A 47 2.27 20.77 0.89
C PRO A 47 1.00 20.51 0.09
N ARG A 48 -0.10 21.20 0.40
CA ARG A 48 -1.45 20.91 -0.13
C ARG A 48 -1.51 20.75 -1.66
N GLY A 49 -0.75 21.51 -2.42
CA GLY A 49 -0.71 21.46 -3.89
C GLY A 49 -0.04 20.21 -4.48
N ASP A 50 0.74 19.47 -3.70
CA ASP A 50 1.47 18.28 -4.14
C ASP A 50 0.97 16.99 -3.47
N GLN A 51 -0.10 17.08 -2.66
CA GLN A 51 -0.63 15.92 -1.93
C GLN A 51 -1.31 14.90 -2.84
N ASP A 52 -1.63 15.24 -4.09
CA ASP A 52 -2.22 14.28 -5.03
C ASP A 52 -1.28 13.09 -5.30
N LYS A 53 0.05 13.29 -5.24
CA LYS A 53 1.04 12.21 -5.29
C LYS A 53 0.98 11.26 -4.09
N GLN A 54 0.26 11.59 -3.02
CA GLN A 54 0.12 10.76 -1.81
C GLN A 54 -1.28 10.16 -1.66
N LYS A 55 -2.15 10.31 -2.67
CA LYS A 55 -3.52 9.80 -2.68
C LYS A 55 -3.61 8.50 -3.44
N TRP A 56 -3.97 7.44 -2.74
CA TRP A 56 -4.14 6.10 -3.27
C TRP A 56 -5.62 5.72 -3.25
N MET A 57 -6.12 5.08 -4.29
CA MET A 57 -7.46 4.51 -4.33
C MET A 57 -7.32 3.00 -4.36
N PHE A 58 -8.05 2.33 -3.48
CA PHE A 58 -8.11 0.87 -3.46
C PHE A 58 -9.33 0.39 -4.25
N LEU A 59 -9.07 -0.33 -5.33
CA LEU A 59 -10.11 -0.95 -6.16
C LEU A 59 -10.27 -2.42 -5.79
N THR A 60 -11.50 -2.90 -5.70
CA THR A 60 -11.80 -4.31 -5.54
C THR A 60 -11.90 -4.95 -6.92
N ARG A 61 -10.96 -5.83 -7.29
CA ARG A 61 -11.11 -6.67 -8.47
C ARG A 61 -11.58 -8.05 -8.02
N ASP A 62 -12.75 -8.47 -8.49
CA ASP A 62 -13.18 -9.87 -8.36
C ASP A 62 -12.34 -10.72 -9.30
N THR A 63 -11.51 -11.58 -8.74
CA THR A 63 -10.64 -12.49 -9.51
C THR A 63 -11.13 -13.92 -9.50
N GLY A 64 -12.32 -14.19 -8.95
CA GLY A 64 -12.81 -15.55 -8.71
C GLY A 64 -12.13 -16.28 -7.55
N ASN A 65 -11.01 -15.75 -7.03
CA ASN A 65 -10.25 -16.30 -5.88
C ASN A 65 -10.14 -15.33 -4.70
N GLY A 66 -10.65 -14.10 -4.80
CA GLY A 66 -10.54 -13.08 -3.75
C GLY A 66 -10.71 -11.65 -4.27
N VAL A 67 -10.74 -10.70 -3.32
CA VAL A 67 -10.78 -9.25 -3.58
C VAL A 67 -9.35 -8.74 -3.61
N ASN A 68 -8.83 -8.52 -4.82
CA ASN A 68 -7.49 -7.96 -4.97
C ASN A 68 -7.56 -6.45 -4.89
N ILE A 69 -6.65 -5.86 -4.12
CA ILE A 69 -6.63 -4.44 -3.87
C ILE A 69 -5.53 -3.78 -4.67
N LEU A 70 -5.92 -2.94 -5.63
CA LEU A 70 -5.02 -2.18 -6.49
C LEU A 70 -4.79 -0.81 -5.85
N GLY A 71 -3.55 -0.44 -5.49
CA GLY A 71 -3.21 0.92 -5.08
C GLY A 71 -3.03 1.82 -6.30
N TYR A 72 -4.02 2.68 -6.59
CA TYR A 72 -4.07 3.56 -7.77
C TYR A 72 -3.87 5.03 -7.40
N ILE A 73 -3.14 5.84 -8.19
CA ILE A 73 -3.08 7.31 -8.04
C ILE A 73 -3.74 8.03 -9.22
N ARG A 74 -4.39 9.16 -8.89
CA ARG A 74 -4.87 10.17 -9.84
C ARG A 74 -3.69 10.89 -10.50
N ALA A 75 -3.51 10.76 -11.82
CA ALA A 75 -2.85 11.79 -12.59
C ALA A 75 -3.81 12.98 -12.72
N ASP A 76 -3.32 14.19 -12.52
CA ASP A 76 -4.14 15.40 -12.42
C ASP A 76 -5.01 15.68 -13.65
N ASP A 77 -6.05 16.49 -13.44
CA ASP A 77 -6.84 17.18 -14.47
C ASP A 77 -7.66 16.31 -15.45
N GLY A 78 -8.84 15.86 -14.99
CA GLY A 78 -10.04 15.66 -15.80
C GLY A 78 -9.91 14.87 -17.12
N VAL A 79 -10.54 13.70 -17.16
CA VAL A 79 -10.67 12.80 -18.34
C VAL A 79 -9.49 11.85 -18.53
N LEU A 80 -9.23 11.01 -17.54
CA LEU A 80 -8.71 9.67 -17.84
C LEU A 80 -9.78 8.63 -17.52
N PRO A 81 -10.11 7.73 -18.47
CA PRO A 81 -10.92 6.57 -18.19
C PRO A 81 -10.33 5.76 -17.01
N PRO A 82 -11.14 4.95 -16.31
CA PRO A 82 -10.71 4.12 -15.18
C PRO A 82 -9.58 3.09 -15.47
N ASP A 83 -8.97 3.12 -16.66
CA ASP A 83 -7.98 2.17 -17.17
C ASP A 83 -6.51 2.69 -17.17
N VAL A 84 -6.20 3.93 -16.74
CA VAL A 84 -5.01 4.65 -17.29
C VAL A 84 -4.01 5.24 -16.27
N GLY A 85 -4.12 4.98 -14.96
CA GLY A 85 -3.17 5.49 -13.96
C GLY A 85 -2.17 4.44 -13.48
N PRO A 86 -0.95 4.83 -13.06
CA PRO A 86 0.01 3.91 -12.49
C PRO A 86 -0.48 3.33 -11.17
N ALA A 87 -0.17 2.06 -10.95
CA ALA A 87 -0.55 1.30 -9.78
C ALA A 87 0.63 0.50 -9.24
N TRP A 88 0.52 0.06 -7.98
CA TRP A 88 1.55 -0.75 -7.33
C TRP A 88 1.75 -2.07 -8.07
N THR A 89 3.00 -2.40 -8.34
CA THR A 89 3.42 -3.69 -8.85
C THR A 89 4.62 -4.20 -8.07
N ASN A 90 4.74 -5.53 -8.05
CA ASN A 90 5.92 -6.23 -7.58
C ASN A 90 6.33 -7.23 -8.65
N ASN A 91 7.30 -6.84 -9.47
CA ASN A 91 7.82 -7.70 -10.55
C ASN A 91 8.43 -9.00 -10.00
N GLU A 92 9.00 -8.94 -8.79
CA GLU A 92 9.55 -10.08 -8.07
C GLU A 92 9.04 -10.06 -6.60
N PRO A 93 8.38 -11.11 -6.11
CA PRO A 93 7.83 -11.19 -4.75
C PRO A 93 8.88 -11.61 -3.70
N ASP A 94 10.12 -11.17 -3.87
CA ASP A 94 11.19 -11.46 -2.93
C ASP A 94 11.23 -10.44 -1.78
N PRO A 95 11.63 -10.87 -0.55
CA PRO A 95 11.90 -9.93 0.53
C PRO A 95 12.91 -8.87 0.09
N ASP A 96 12.74 -7.65 0.59
CA ASP A 96 13.54 -6.47 0.28
C ASP A 96 13.38 -5.91 -1.14
N SER A 97 12.59 -6.56 -2.00
CA SER A 97 12.25 -6.01 -3.31
C SER A 97 11.37 -4.77 -3.19
N PRO A 98 11.65 -3.70 -3.96
CA PRO A 98 10.83 -2.50 -3.95
C PRO A 98 9.46 -2.75 -4.59
N ILE A 99 8.46 -2.01 -4.13
CA ILE A 99 7.21 -1.82 -4.86
C ILE A 99 7.43 -0.69 -5.85
N THR A 100 7.25 -1.00 -7.13
CA THR A 100 7.34 -0.03 -8.21
C THR A 100 5.96 0.31 -8.74
N THR A 101 5.89 1.26 -9.66
CA THR A 101 4.66 1.60 -10.37
C THR A 101 4.64 0.96 -11.76
N ALA A 102 3.48 0.50 -12.20
CA ALA A 102 3.24 0.06 -13.58
C ALA A 102 1.84 0.48 -14.05
N MET A 103 1.57 0.35 -15.35
CA MET A 103 0.22 0.54 -15.88
C MET A 103 -0.77 -0.41 -15.18
N LEU A 104 -2.02 0.03 -14.97
CA LEU A 104 -3.03 -0.73 -14.22
C LEU A 104 -3.20 -2.19 -14.68
N ALA A 105 -3.10 -2.45 -15.99
CA ALA A 105 -3.19 -3.81 -16.56
C ALA A 105 -2.07 -4.76 -16.10
N GLN A 106 -0.94 -4.20 -15.63
CA GLN A 106 0.26 -4.90 -15.14
C GLN A 106 0.42 -4.79 -13.62
N ALA A 107 -0.57 -4.19 -12.95
CA ALA A 107 -0.52 -4.01 -11.51
C ALA A 107 -0.66 -5.34 -10.80
N SER A 108 0.07 -5.47 -9.69
CA SER A 108 0.00 -6.66 -8.86
C SER A 108 -1.28 -6.66 -8.03
N SER A 109 -1.62 -7.87 -7.60
CA SER A 109 -2.73 -8.10 -6.69
C SER A 109 -2.22 -8.27 -5.26
N TYR A 110 -2.95 -7.68 -4.32
CA TYR A 110 -2.63 -7.77 -2.90
C TYR A 110 -3.86 -8.20 -2.09
N ASP A 111 -3.61 -9.07 -1.11
CA ASP A 111 -4.52 -9.36 -0.02
C ASP A 111 -4.42 -8.25 1.03
N MET A 112 -5.56 -7.82 1.58
CA MET A 112 -5.54 -6.91 2.72
C MET A 112 -6.35 -7.42 3.89
N ASN A 113 -5.76 -7.25 5.07
CA ASN A 113 -6.47 -7.39 6.33
C ASN A 113 -6.81 -5.99 6.85
N ILE A 114 -8.11 -5.69 6.92
CA ILE A 114 -8.62 -4.40 7.40
C ILE A 114 -9.01 -4.57 8.87
N GLN A 115 -8.24 -3.95 9.74
CA GLN A 115 -8.59 -3.85 11.16
C GLN A 115 -9.66 -2.77 11.34
N ARG A 116 -10.38 -2.85 12.48
CA ARG A 116 -11.58 -2.03 12.74
C ARG A 116 -11.35 -0.53 12.52
N PRO A 117 -12.39 0.23 12.11
CA PRO A 117 -12.29 1.67 11.92
C PRO A 117 -11.86 2.35 13.23
N TYR A 118 -10.85 3.22 13.11
CA TYR A 118 -10.55 4.27 14.07
C TYR A 118 -11.38 5.50 13.72
N GLU A 119 -11.47 6.46 14.63
CA GLU A 119 -12.27 7.69 14.46
C GLU A 119 -11.99 8.41 13.12
N ASN A 120 -10.75 8.32 12.62
CA ASN A 120 -10.30 9.03 11.41
C ASN A 120 -9.66 8.14 10.33
N GLY A 121 -9.80 6.81 10.40
CA GLY A 121 -9.16 5.93 9.42
C GLY A 121 -9.23 4.44 9.73
N TRP A 122 -8.39 3.64 9.06
CA TRP A 122 -8.31 2.19 9.23
C TRP A 122 -6.86 1.76 9.33
N ILE A 123 -6.55 0.87 10.28
CA ILE A 123 -5.30 0.12 10.22
C ILE A 123 -5.49 -1.02 9.24
N ILE A 124 -4.57 -1.11 8.28
CA ILE A 124 -4.55 -2.17 7.27
C ILE A 124 -3.17 -2.82 7.23
N SER A 125 -3.14 -4.11 6.93
CA SER A 125 -1.94 -4.76 6.42
C SER A 125 -2.19 -5.25 5.00
N ILE A 126 -1.15 -5.17 4.17
CA ILE A 126 -1.21 -5.47 2.74
C ILE A 126 -0.17 -6.55 2.48
N GLN A 127 -0.55 -7.63 1.79
CA GLN A 127 0.31 -8.77 1.49
C GLN A 127 0.24 -9.07 -0.02
N PRO A 128 1.36 -9.38 -0.70
CA PRO A 128 1.30 -9.88 -2.08
C PRO A 128 0.46 -11.16 -2.17
N THR A 129 -0.42 -11.27 -3.18
CA THR A 129 -1.30 -12.45 -3.39
C THR A 129 -0.56 -13.65 -3.99
N ASP A 130 0.73 -13.81 -3.68
CA ASP A 130 1.61 -14.76 -4.37
C ASP A 130 1.48 -16.19 -3.84
N PRO A 131 1.30 -17.23 -4.70
CA PRO A 131 1.35 -18.63 -4.29
C PRO A 131 2.69 -19.09 -3.69
N TYR A 132 3.80 -18.40 -3.94
CA TYR A 132 5.13 -18.80 -3.43
C TYR A 132 5.38 -18.29 -2.01
N THR A 133 4.57 -18.75 -1.05
CA THR A 133 4.88 -18.59 0.38
C THR A 133 6.13 -19.41 0.70
N LYS A 134 7.27 -18.74 0.98
CA LYS A 134 8.42 -19.42 1.59
C LYS A 134 7.97 -19.90 2.97
N LEU A 135 8.02 -21.22 3.22
CA LEU A 135 7.57 -21.80 4.49
C LEU A 135 8.21 -21.06 5.68
N GLY A 136 7.38 -20.56 6.59
CA GLY A 136 7.83 -19.87 7.81
C GLY A 136 8.08 -18.37 7.66
N VAL A 137 7.79 -17.73 6.52
CA VAL A 137 7.86 -16.27 6.34
C VAL A 137 6.57 -15.73 5.72
N THR A 138 5.94 -14.75 6.37
CA THR A 138 4.84 -13.95 5.80
C THR A 138 5.41 -12.67 5.20
N ARG A 139 4.86 -12.23 4.07
CA ARG A 139 5.33 -11.02 3.37
C ARG A 139 4.31 -9.91 3.52
N TYR A 140 4.79 -8.71 3.85
CA TYR A 140 3.95 -7.52 3.98
C TYR A 140 4.50 -6.39 3.12
N ILE A 141 3.63 -5.56 2.58
CA ILE A 141 4.04 -4.29 1.96
C ILE A 141 4.31 -3.28 3.07
N GLY A 142 5.54 -2.78 3.13
CA GLY A 142 6.03 -1.86 4.15
C GLY A 142 7.29 -1.14 3.69
N ALA A 143 8.22 -0.90 4.60
CA ALA A 143 9.53 -0.31 4.31
C ALA A 143 10.64 -1.30 4.69
N PRO A 144 11.06 -2.21 3.78
CA PRO A 144 12.14 -3.13 4.08
C PRO A 144 13.41 -2.35 4.42
N ASN A 145 14.11 -2.81 5.45
CA ASN A 145 15.34 -2.19 5.98
C ASN A 145 15.21 -0.71 6.37
N GLN A 146 14.01 -0.24 6.72
CA GLN A 146 13.73 1.16 7.10
C GLN A 146 14.19 2.18 6.04
N THR A 147 14.19 1.78 4.78
CA THR A 147 14.48 2.69 3.66
C THR A 147 13.31 3.63 3.41
N ASN A 148 13.55 4.78 2.77
CA ASN A 148 12.49 5.69 2.31
C ASN A 148 11.75 5.16 1.06
N VAL A 149 11.69 3.84 0.88
CA VAL A 149 11.11 3.18 -0.28
C VAL A 149 10.12 2.14 0.21
N VAL A 150 8.95 2.09 -0.41
CA VAL A 150 7.96 1.05 -0.16
C VAL A 150 8.44 -0.25 -0.81
N GLY A 151 8.39 -1.35 -0.08
CA GLY A 151 8.86 -2.64 -0.56
C GLY A 151 8.24 -3.80 0.20
N ILE A 152 8.76 -5.00 -0.06
CA ILE A 152 8.29 -6.24 0.55
C ILE A 152 9.12 -6.54 1.79
N ALA A 153 8.50 -6.46 2.96
CA ALA A 153 9.09 -6.90 4.22
C ALA A 153 8.80 -8.40 4.45
N GLY A 154 9.86 -9.20 4.58
CA GLY A 154 9.74 -10.60 5.03
C GLY A 154 9.70 -10.67 6.55
N VAL A 155 8.60 -11.14 7.11
CA VAL A 155 8.40 -11.29 8.55
C VAL A 155 8.34 -12.79 8.91
N PRO A 156 9.22 -13.29 9.79
CA PRO A 156 9.15 -14.68 10.25
C PRO A 156 7.80 -15.00 10.89
N VAL A 157 7.28 -16.21 10.64
CA VAL A 157 6.03 -16.68 11.25
C VAL A 157 6.34 -17.17 12.67
N VAL A 158 6.44 -16.22 13.60
CA VAL A 158 6.56 -16.49 15.04
C VAL A 158 5.44 -15.78 15.81
N PRO A 159 4.97 -16.34 16.95
CA PRO A 159 3.91 -15.71 17.73
C PRO A 159 4.30 -14.31 18.19
N ASN A 160 3.36 -13.36 18.10
CA ASN A 160 3.52 -11.96 18.52
C ASN A 160 4.62 -11.17 17.79
N GLU A 161 5.08 -11.64 16.63
CA GLU A 161 6.00 -10.86 15.80
C GLU A 161 5.32 -9.57 15.32
N SER A 162 6.02 -8.45 15.46
CA SER A 162 5.59 -7.19 14.88
C SER A 162 5.72 -7.24 13.36
N PHE A 163 4.75 -6.66 12.65
CA PHE A 163 4.79 -6.58 11.19
C PHE A 163 4.42 -5.18 10.71
N PRO A 164 4.89 -4.74 9.53
CA PRO A 164 4.55 -3.43 9.03
C PRO A 164 3.09 -3.37 8.59
N GLY A 165 2.52 -2.17 8.65
CA GLY A 165 1.20 -1.89 8.14
C GLY A 165 1.02 -0.44 7.78
N TRP A 166 -0.24 -0.05 7.60
CA TRP A 166 -0.60 1.28 7.14
C TRP A 166 -1.82 1.79 7.90
N PHE A 167 -1.84 3.09 8.16
CA PHE A 167 -3.03 3.80 8.55
C PHE A 167 -3.61 4.51 7.31
N ALA A 168 -4.74 4.01 6.82
CA ALA A 168 -5.48 4.58 5.71
C ALA A 168 -6.43 5.66 6.23
N THR A 169 -6.29 6.90 5.76
CA THR A 169 -7.16 8.03 6.10
C THR A 169 -7.92 8.48 4.87
N ARG A 170 -9.21 8.82 5.00
CA ARG A 170 -9.96 9.42 3.88
C ARG A 170 -9.36 10.80 3.55
N ASP A 171 -9.21 11.09 2.27
CA ASP A 171 -8.94 12.45 1.77
C ASP A 171 -10.24 13.25 1.61
#